data_AF-A0AAX1VWV8-F1
#
_entry.id   AF-A0AAX1VWV8-F1
#
_cell.length_a   1.000
_cell.length_b   1.000
_cell.length_c   1.000
_cell.angle_alpha   90.00
_cell.angle_beta   90.00
_cell.angle_gamma   90.00
#
_symmetry.space_group_name_H-M   'P 1'
#
loop_
_entity.id
_entity.type
_entity.pdbx_description
1 polymer ?
#
loop_
_entity_poly.entity_id
_entity_poly.type
_entity_poly.pdbx_seq_one_letter_code
_entity_poly.pdbx_strand_id
1 'polypeptide(L)' 'MKLVLAQLIAVLASIGLGEAGQRTGELVYIEAGILALGLGVVLMLATFGLEVFEVLRERSLI' A
#
# COMPACT_ATOMS: atom_id res chain seq x y z
N MET A 1 -10.51 -1.16 9.14
CA MET A 1 -9.65 -0.06 9.69
C MET A 1 -8.21 -0.47 10.12
N LYS A 2 -7.76 -1.73 9.99
CA LYS A 2 -6.36 -2.10 10.35
C LYS A 2 -5.32 -1.84 9.25
N LEU A 3 -5.74 -1.84 7.98
CA LEU A 3 -4.83 -1.72 6.83
C LEU A 3 -4.58 -0.28 6.38
N VAL A 4 -5.44 0.67 6.77
CA VAL A 4 -5.29 2.10 6.44
C VAL A 4 -3.96 2.67 6.95
N LEU A 5 -3.55 2.29 8.16
CA LEU A 5 -2.26 2.70 8.72
C LEU A 5 -1.09 2.12 7.91
N ALA A 6 -1.18 0.85 7.50
CA ALA A 6 -0.16 0.21 6.68
C ALA A 6 -0.07 0.84 5.29
N GLN A 7 -1.19 1.21 4.68
CA GLN A 7 -1.23 1.96 3.42
C GLN A 7 -0.59 3.34 3.57
N LEU A 8 -0.91 4.07 4.65
CA LEU A 8 -0.32 5.38 4.93
C LEU A 8 1.19 5.27 5.08
N ILE A 9 1.68 4.28 5.83
CA ILE A 9 3.11 4.02 5.99
C ILE A 9 3.76 3.67 4.65
N ALA A 10 3.12 2.83 3.83
CA ALA A 10 3.63 2.46 2.52
C ALA A 10 3.76 3.68 1.57
N VAL A 11 2.77 4.58 1.59
CA VAL A 11 2.80 5.82 0.81
C VAL A 11 3.90 6.76 1.31
N LEU A 12 4.00 6.99 2.62
CA LEU A 12 5.04 7.84 3.20
C LEU A 12 6.44 7.29 2.93
N ALA A 13 6.64 5.97 3.06
CA ALA A 13 7.89 5.31 2.73
C ALA A 13 8.22 5.46 1.24
N SER A 14 7.24 5.29 0.35
CA SER A 14 7.44 5.46 -1.08
C SER A 14 7.91 6.87 -1.44
N ILE A 15 7.27 7.90 -0.86
CA ILE A 15 7.63 9.30 -1.09
C ILE A 15 9.05 9.57 -0.57
N GLY A 16 9.33 9.19 0.67
CA GLY A 16 10.64 9.44 1.30
C GLY A 16 11.79 8.75 0.57
N LEU A 17 11.59 7.51 0.13
CA LEU A 17 12.58 6.75 -0.64
C LEU A 17 12.75 7.30 -2.06
N GLY A 18 11.65 7.68 -2.72
CA GLY A 18 11.71 8.34 -4.02
C GLY A 18 12.47 9.66 -3.97
N GLU A 19 12.19 10.51 -2.97
CA GLU A 19 12.89 11.78 -2.76
C GLU A 19 14.37 11.55 -2.45
N ALA A 20 14.69 10.60 -1.56
CA ALA A 20 16.07 10.24 -1.24
C ALA A 20 16.84 9.76 -2.48
N GLY A 21 16.21 8.94 -3.33
CA GLY A 21 16.81 8.46 -4.58
C GLY A 21 17.04 9.57 -5.60
N GLN A 22 16.10 10.51 -5.74
CA GLN A 22 16.28 11.69 -6.60
C GLN A 22 17.40 12.60 -6.09
N ARG A 23 17.53 12.76 -4.77
CA ARG A 23 18.54 13.62 -4.15
C ARG A 23 19.95 13.03 -4.19
N THR A 24 20.08 11.71 -4.04
CA THR A 24 21.37 11.01 -3.98
C THR A 24 21.82 10.51 -5.35
N GLY A 25 20.91 10.37 -6.31
CA GLY A 25 21.16 9.70 -7.57
C GLY A 25 21.31 8.18 -7.43
N GLU A 26 21.08 7.62 -6.24
CA GLU A 26 21.18 6.18 -6.00
C GLU A 26 19.89 5.47 -6.40
N LEU A 27 20.02 4.53 -7.34
CA LEU A 27 18.91 3.78 -7.90
C LEU A 27 18.19 2.93 -6.84
N VAL A 28 18.92 2.44 -5.84
CA VAL A 28 18.37 1.57 -4.77
C VAL A 28 17.23 2.23 -4.01
N TYR A 29 17.30 3.55 -3.76
CA TYR A 29 16.24 4.28 -3.08
C TYR A 29 15.02 4.49 -4.00
N ILE A 30 15.23 4.70 -5.30
CA ILE A 30 14.15 4.79 -6.28
C ILE A 30 13.41 3.45 -6.36
N GLU A 31 14.15 2.35 -6.47
CA GLU A 31 13.59 0.99 -6.49
C GLU A 31 12.83 0.68 -5.20
N ALA A 32 13.41 1.02 -4.04
CA ALA A 32 12.74 0.84 -2.75
C ALA A 32 11.46 1.67 -2.66
N GLY A 33 11.45 2.89 -3.22
CA GLY A 33 10.26 3.74 -3.31
C GLY A 33 9.16 3.14 -4.18
N ILE A 34 9.52 2.54 -5.33
CA ILE A 34 8.59 1.82 -6.21
C ILE A 34 8.02 0.58 -5.51
N LEU A 35 8.87 -0.19 -4.82
CA LEU A 35 8.43 -1.36 -4.05
C LEU A 35 7.47 -0.97 -2.93
N ALA A 36 7.75 0.10 -2.20
CA ALA A 36 6.86 0.62 -1.16
C ALA A 36 5.51 1.06 -1.75
N LEU A 37 5.51 1.68 -2.94
CA LEU A 37 4.27 2.05 -3.64
C LEU A 37 3.46 0.82 -4.07
N GLY A 38 4.15 -0.18 -4.64
CA GLY A 38 3.54 -1.46 -5.02
C GLY A 38 2.91 -2.18 -3.83
N LEU A 39 3.60 -2.19 -2.68
CA LEU A 39 3.05 -2.75 -1.45
C LEU A 39 1.80 -2.00 -0.99
N GLY A 40 1.77 -0.66 -1.11
CA GLY A 40 0.58 0.16 -0.83
C GLY A 40 -0.63 -0.25 -1.68
N VAL A 41 -0.42 -0.51 -2.97
CA VAL A 41 -1.47 -1.01 -3.88
C VAL A 41 -1.96 -2.40 -3.46
N VAL A 42 -1.06 -3.31 -3.12
CA VAL A 42 -1.42 -4.66 -2.66
C VAL A 42 -2.29 -4.58 -1.39
N LEU A 43 -1.93 -3.73 -0.43
CA LEU A 43 -2.71 -3.50 0.78
C LEU A 43 -4.10 -2.90 0.48
N MET A 44 -4.21 -2.05 -0.55
CA MET A 44 -5.48 -1.53 -1.03
C MET A 44 -6.38 -2.62 -1.61
N LEU A 45 -5.84 -3.48 -2.46
CA LEU A 45 -6.58 -4.61 -3.01
C LEU A 45 -7.00 -5.60 -1.92
N ALA A 46 -6.14 -5.85 -0.93
CA ALA A 46 -6.47 -6.70 0.21
C ALA A 46 -7.62 -6.11 1.04
N THR A 47 -7.61 -4.79 1.27
CA THR A 47 -8.70 -4.10 1.99
C THR A 47 -10.01 -4.20 1.22
N PHE A 48 -9.96 -3.93 -0.10
CA PHE A 48 -11.14 -4.04 -0.95
C PHE A 48 -11.69 -5.47 -0.99
N GLY A 49 -10.83 -6.49 -1.08
CA GLY A 49 -11.23 -7.88 -1.05
C GLY A 49 -11.89 -8.28 0.27
N LEU A 50 -11.41 -7.77 1.41
CA LEU A 50 -12.05 -7.97 2.71
C LEU A 50 -13.42 -7.32 2.78
N GLU A 51 -13.56 -6.08 2.31
CA GLU A 51 -14.86 -5.38 2.26
C GLU A 51 -15.86 -6.13 1.37
N VAL A 52 -15.43 -6.59 0.19
CA VAL A 52 -16.28 -7.39 -0.70
C VAL A 52 -16.69 -8.70 -0.03
N PHE A 53 -15.77 -9.38 0.64
CA PHE A 53 -16.07 -10.62 1.36
C PHE A 53 -17.06 -10.39 2.52
N GLU A 54 -16.90 -9.32 3.28
CA GLU A 54 -17.83 -8.94 4.35
C GLU A 54 -19.24 -8.68 3.78
N VAL A 55 -19.35 -7.92 2.69
CA VAL A 55 -20.64 -7.66 2.01
C VAL A 55 -21.28 -8.96 1.51
N LEU A 56 -20.51 -9.86 0.89
CA LEU A 56 -21.02 -11.15 0.43
C LEU A 56 -21.45 -12.05 1.60
N ARG A 57 -20.70 -12.04 2.70
CA ARG A 57 -21.03 -12.80 3.91
C ARG A 57 -22.31 -12.29 4.55
N GLU A 58 -22.49 -10.97 4.65
CA GLU A 58 -23.73 -10.36 5.14
C GLU A 58 -24.92 -10.74 4.26
N ARG A 59 -24.75 -10.72 2.92
CA ARG A 59 -25.78 -11.13 1.95
C ARG A 59 -26.11 -12.61 1.98
N SER A 60 -25.13 -13.47 2.30
CA SER A 60 -25.30 -14.93 2.35
C SER A 60 -25.93 -15.44 3.65
N LEU A 61 -25.91 -14.64 4.72
CA LEU A 61 -26.52 -14.98 6.02
C LEU A 61 -28.00 -14.53 6.13
N ILE A 62 -28.55 -13.97 5.05
CA ILE A 62 -29.97 -13.61 4.85
C ILE A 62 -30.61 -14.70 3.98
#